data_AF-A0A6P0VDY6-F1
#
_entry.id   AF-A0A6P0VDY6-F1
#
_cell.length_a   1.000
_cell.length_b   1.000
_cell.length_c   1.000
_cell.angle_alpha   90.00
_cell.angle_beta   90.00
_cell.angle_gamma   90.00
#
_symmetry.space_group_name_H-M   'P 1'
#
loop_
_entity.id
_entity.type
_entity.pdbx_description
1 polymer ?
#
loop_
_entity_poly.entity_id
_entity_poly.type
_entity_poly.pdbx_seq_one_letter_code
_entity_poly.pdbx_strand_id
1 'polypeptide(L)'
;MPRTPDEYAVHIMLSGGHREEVRFPTIQEFQKWYSGELMPKATSQDFISVPMKNVKNEYMVVRPSSVNAIRVEPIFSGSVERF
;
A
#
# COMPACT_ATOMS: atom_id res chain seq x y z
N MET A 1 -8.63 25.13 -3.86
CA MET A 1 -7.34 24.55 -3.41
C MET A 1 -7.32 23.09 -3.80
N PRO A 2 -6.22 22.54 -4.34
CA PRO A 2 -6.12 21.11 -4.55
C PRO A 2 -6.30 20.46 -3.18
N ARG A 3 -7.30 19.59 -3.02
CA ARG A 3 -7.57 18.93 -1.75
C ARG A 3 -6.30 18.14 -1.38
N THR A 4 -5.75 18.36 -0.19
CA THR A 4 -4.69 17.50 0.35
C THR A 4 -5.35 16.14 0.66
N PRO A 5 -4.81 15.01 0.16
CA PRO A 5 -5.36 13.69 0.51
C PRO A 5 -5.21 13.41 1.99
N ASP A 6 -6.22 12.78 2.60
CA ASP A 6 -6.20 12.37 4.00
C ASP A 6 -5.38 11.09 4.21
N GLU A 7 -5.33 10.24 3.18
CA GLU A 7 -4.54 9.02 3.11
C GLU A 7 -4.43 8.51 1.68
N TYR A 8 -3.67 7.43 1.52
CA TYR A 8 -3.48 6.75 0.24
C TYR A 8 -3.87 5.28 0.36
N ALA A 9 -4.78 4.82 -0.49
CA ALA A 9 -5.07 3.40 -0.66
C ALA A 9 -4.03 2.81 -1.62
N VAL A 10 -3.36 1.75 -1.19
CA VAL A 10 -2.36 1.01 -1.97
C VAL A 10 -2.92 -0.38 -2.23
N HIS A 11 -3.25 -0.65 -3.48
CA HIS A 11 -3.71 -1.96 -3.92
C HIS A 11 -2.52 -2.75 -4.44
N ILE A 12 -2.26 -3.90 -3.82
CA ILE A 12 -1.20 -4.82 -4.18
C ILE A 12 -1.84 -6.01 -4.89
N MET A 13 -1.49 -6.21 -6.16
CA MET A 13 -1.92 -7.37 -6.94
C MET A 13 -0.87 -8.46 -6.82
N LEU A 14 -1.27 -9.61 -6.27
CA LEU A 14 -0.39 -10.74 -6.03
C LEU A 14 -0.57 -11.82 -7.10
N SER A 15 0.50 -12.59 -7.31
CA SER A 15 0.43 -13.84 -8.06
C SER A 15 -0.66 -14.75 -7.44
N GLY A 16 -1.46 -15.39 -8.30
CA GLY A 16 -2.66 -16.13 -7.88
C GLY A 16 -3.96 -15.33 -7.91
N GLY A 17 -3.92 -14.04 -8.26
CA GLY A 17 -5.12 -13.23 -8.51
C GLY A 17 -5.69 -12.53 -7.27
N HIS A 18 -5.00 -12.63 -6.13
CA HIS A 18 -5.36 -11.90 -4.92
C HIS A 18 -5.07 -10.40 -5.07
N ARG A 19 -5.93 -9.57 -4.49
CA ARG A 19 -5.75 -8.12 -4.42
C ARG A 19 -5.95 -7.69 -2.98
N GLU A 20 -4.88 -7.21 -2.36
CA GLU A 20 -4.91 -6.66 -1.01
C GLU A 20 -4.88 -5.14 -1.06
N GLU A 21 -5.57 -4.51 -0.11
CA GLU A 21 -5.61 -3.06 0.04
C GLU A 21 -5.03 -2.67 1.40
N VAL A 22 -4.02 -1.80 1.40
CA VAL A 22 -3.42 -1.24 2.61
C VAL A 22 -3.47 0.29 2.57
N ARG A 23 -3.55 0.91 3.74
CA ARG A 23 -3.65 2.38 3.88
C ARG A 23 -2.30 2.96 4.32
N PHE A 24 -1.83 3.97 3.61
CA PHE A 24 -0.68 4.78 3.98
C PHE A 24 -1.12 6.20 4.40
N PRO A 25 -0.56 6.78 5.47
CA PRO A 25 -0.87 8.15 5.89
C PRO A 25 -0.47 9.20 4.84
N THR A 26 0.67 9.00 4.19
CA THR A 26 1.23 9.93 3.22
C THR A 26 1.80 9.19 2.00
N ILE A 27 1.89 9.87 0.86
CA ILE A 27 2.52 9.28 -0.34
C ILE A 27 4.02 9.09 -0.13
N GLN A 28 4.66 9.94 0.69
CA GLN A 28 6.09 9.85 0.99
C GLN A 28 6.43 8.58 1.76
N GLU A 29 5.58 8.15 2.70
CA GLU A 29 5.75 6.87 3.40
C GLU A 29 5.65 5.68 2.45
N PHE A 30 4.68 5.69 1.53
CA PHE A 30 4.60 4.68 0.48
C PHE A 30 5.88 4.67 -0.38
N GLN A 31 6.31 5.84 -0.86
CA GLN A 31 7.51 5.96 -1.71
C GLN A 31 8.77 5.46 -1.00
N LYS A 32 8.91 5.76 0.30
CA LYS A 32 10.02 5.27 1.13
C LYS A 32 10.03 3.74 1.22
N TRP A 33 8.87 3.13 1.48
CA TRP A 33 8.76 1.67 1.54
C TRP A 33 9.00 1.02 0.16
N TYR A 34 8.36 1.56 -0.88
CA TYR A 34 8.48 1.05 -2.24
C TYR A 34 9.94 1.07 -2.74
N SER A 35 10.62 2.20 -2.60
CA SER A 35 11.99 2.36 -3.07
C SER A 35 13.04 1.74 -2.15
N GLY A 36 12.79 1.72 -0.84
CA GLY A 36 13.76 1.27 0.17
C GLY A 36 13.68 -0.21 0.52
N GLU A 37 12.52 -0.84 0.40
CA GLU A 37 12.31 -2.23 0.79
C GLU A 37 11.84 -3.12 -0.35
N LEU A 38 10.78 -2.73 -1.06
CA LEU A 38 10.18 -3.59 -2.07
C LEU A 38 11.05 -3.69 -3.33
N MET A 39 11.37 -2.56 -3.96
CA MET A 39 12.11 -2.51 -5.23
C MET A 39 13.50 -3.14 -5.16
N PRO A 40 14.33 -2.89 -4.13
CA PRO A 40 15.65 -3.53 -4.02
C PRO A 40 15.57 -5.05 -3.89
N LYS A 41 14.42 -5.57 -3.45
CA LYS A 41 14.16 -6.99 -3.24
C LYS A 41 13.19 -7.56 -4.27
N ALA A 42 12.96 -6.90 -5.41
CA ALA A 42 11.90 -7.27 -6.37
C ALA A 42 11.89 -8.75 -6.80
N THR A 43 13.05 -9.42 -6.84
CA THR A 43 13.16 -10.85 -7.18
C THR A 43 13.26 -11.77 -5.96
N SER A 44 13.34 -11.22 -4.75
CA SER A 44 13.46 -11.99 -3.52
C SER A 44 12.18 -12.79 -3.25
N GLN A 45 12.39 -14.03 -2.79
CA GLN A 45 11.34 -14.85 -2.24
C GLN A 45 11.18 -14.64 -0.74
N ASP A 46 12.02 -13.86 -0.06
CA ASP A 46 11.87 -13.58 1.37
C ASP A 46 10.63 -12.72 1.64
N PHE A 47 10.12 -12.82 2.87
CA PHE A 47 9.04 -11.95 3.31
C PHE A 47 9.57 -10.57 3.69
N ILE A 48 8.86 -9.53 3.24
CA ILE A 48 9.02 -8.16 3.72
C ILE A 48 7.74 -7.69 4.41
N SER A 49 7.88 -6.82 5.40
CA SER A 49 6.76 -6.16 6.04
C SER A 49 6.09 -5.18 5.07
N VAL A 50 4.77 -5.10 5.11
CA VAL A 50 4.00 -4.01 4.50
C VAL A 50 3.56 -3.06 5.61
N PRO A 51 3.97 -1.77 5.58
CA PRO A 51 3.46 -0.77 6.51
C PRO A 51 1.95 -0.60 6.34
N MET A 52 1.20 -0.63 7.44
CA MET A 52 -0.24 -0.46 7.45
C MET A 52 -0.65 0.56 8.50
N LYS A 53 -1.47 1.53 8.10
CA LYS A 53 -2.11 2.48 8.99
C LYS A 53 -3.33 1.83 9.67
N ASN A 54 -3.54 2.14 10.95
CA ASN A 54 -4.81 1.94 11.69
C ASN A 54 -5.25 0.52 12.07
N VAL A 55 -4.37 -0.49 12.01
CA VAL A 55 -4.77 -1.84 12.41
C VAL A 55 -3.97 -2.30 13.64
N LYS A 56 -4.59 -2.19 14.83
CA LYS A 56 -3.99 -2.69 16.07
C LYS A 56 -3.97 -4.21 16.03
N ASN A 57 -2.81 -4.82 16.28
CA ASN A 57 -2.58 -6.27 16.30
C ASN A 57 -2.66 -6.99 14.94
N GLU A 58 -2.54 -6.27 13.83
CA GLU A 58 -2.41 -6.89 12.51
C GLU A 58 -1.05 -6.56 11.88
N TYR A 59 -0.57 -7.49 11.06
CA TYR A 59 0.71 -7.40 10.39
C TYR A 59 0.63 -8.16 9.06
N MET A 60 1.12 -7.56 7.99
CA MET A 60 1.09 -8.13 6.66
C MET A 60 2.53 -8.28 6.15
N VAL A 61 2.79 -9.42 5.56
CA VAL A 61 4.02 -9.66 4.81
C VAL A 61 3.72 -10.10 3.40
N VAL A 62 4.59 -9.69 2.48
CA VAL A 62 4.53 -10.12 1.09
C VAL A 62 5.89 -10.62 0.64
N ARG A 63 5.88 -11.56 -0.31
CA ARG A 63 7.07 -11.90 -1.08
C ARG A 63 7.16 -10.91 -2.25
N PRO A 64 8.20 -10.08 -2.37
CA PRO A 64 8.30 -9.10 -3.45
C PRO A 64 8.16 -9.72 -4.84
N SER A 65 8.76 -10.90 -5.05
CA SER A 65 8.66 -11.66 -6.30
C SER A 65 7.25 -12.10 -6.69
N SER A 66 6.28 -12.00 -5.78
CA SER A 66 4.87 -12.32 -6.00
C SER A 66 4.00 -11.08 -6.23
N VAL A 67 4.59 -9.87 -6.20
CA VAL A 67 3.85 -8.62 -6.48
C VAL A 67 3.87 -8.36 -7.99
N ASN A 68 2.71 -8.45 -8.62
CA ASN A 68 2.57 -8.27 -10.07
C ASN A 68 2.31 -6.81 -10.46
N ALA A 69 1.58 -6.08 -9.63
CA ALA A 69 1.26 -4.67 -9.85
C ALA A 69 0.92 -3.98 -8.52
N ILE A 70 1.06 -2.65 -8.53
CA ILE A 70 0.66 -1.78 -7.44
C ILE A 70 -0.09 -0.58 -8.01
N ARG A 71 -1.26 -0.26 -7.44
CA ARG A 71 -2.02 0.96 -7.75
C ARG A 71 -2.16 1.78 -6.48
N VAL A 72 -1.85 3.07 -6.56
CA VAL A 72 -1.90 4.00 -5.42
C VAL A 72 -2.89 5.11 -5.69
N GLU A 73 -3.75 5.36 -4.71
CA GLU A 73 -4.93 6.22 -4.85
C GLU A 73 -5.03 7.21 -3.70
N PRO A 74 -5.17 8.52 -3.96
CA PRO A 74 -5.46 9.47 -2.91
C PRO A 74 -6.91 9.32 -2.43
N ILE A 75 -7.10 9.35 -1.11
CA ILE A 75 -8.40 9.24 -0.46
C ILE A 75 -8.71 10.57 0.22
N PHE A 76 -9.92 11.07 -0.03
CA PHE A 76 -10.43 12.31 0.51
C PHE A 76 -11.67 12.02 1.36
N SER A 77 -11.52 12.08 2.68
CA SER A 77 -12.56 11.83 3.68
C SER A 77 -13.76 12.78 3.55
N GLY A 78 -13.57 13.95 2.94
CA GLY A 78 -14.63 14.93 2.67
C GLY A 78 -15.56 14.58 1.51
N SER A 79 -15.38 13.45 0.82
CA SER A 79 -16.21 13.02 -0.33
C SER A 79 -17.12 11.83 -0.01
N VAL A 80 -17.58 11.67 1.23
CA VAL A 80 -18.69 10.77 1.53
C VAL A 80 -19.99 11.50 1.16
N GLU A 81 -20.52 11.25 -0.04
CA GLU A 81 -21.95 11.42 -0.26
C GLU A 81 -22.68 10.54 0.76
N ARG A 82 -23.31 11.20 1.74
CA ARG A 82 -24.28 10.54 2.63
C ARG A 82 -25.48 10.16 1.77
N PHE A 83 -25.58 8.90 1.37
CA PHE A 83 -26.84 8.31 0.94
C PHE A 83 -27.67 7.90 2.16
#